data_AF-H0EII9-F1
#
_entry.id   AF-H0EII9-F1
#
_cell.length_a   1.000
_cell.length_b   1.000
_cell.length_c   1.000
_cell.angle_alpha   90.00
_cell.angle_beta   90.00
_cell.angle_gamma   90.00
#
_symmetry.space_group_name_H-M   'P 1'
#
loop_
_entity.id
_entity.type
_entity.pdbx_description
1 polymer ?
#
loop_
_entity_poly.entity_id
_entity_poly.type
_entity_poly.pdbx_seq_one_letter_code
_entity_poly.pdbx_strand_id
1 'polypeptide(L)'
;MKVSRPPAGLRETLQCACTPRPAVFNRQRAFEIRPRRFTTAPIPQASGGRFAAAPVRFPQQRENRNFQQDDDIGAQPIFTDDLLSLQHLVAKYANLPTVKPGEQPRVSWRGLAEYRDQVGESVKASKYQKIVKLLARLNQIHPSLVPADVQEAINEYRRDIDVFKNVRRPAPVDGMGRTLGAGRRKSATARAWLVEGNGEVLVNGKTLVEAFGRVHDRESVIWALKATNRIDKYNVWGLSQGGGTTGQAEALTLAIGKALMAHEPALKPALRRAGVLTRDPKRVERKKPGKEKARKMPAWVKR
;
A
#
# COMPACT_ATOMS: atom_id res chain seq x y z
N MET A 1 -11.27 41.65 -36.04
CA MET A 1 -12.71 41.35 -35.80
C MET A 1 -12.87 40.87 -34.37
N LYS A 2 -13.93 41.34 -33.71
CA LYS A 2 -14.11 41.43 -32.26
C LYS A 2 -14.22 40.06 -31.58
N VAL A 3 -13.54 39.93 -30.45
CA VAL A 3 -13.66 38.82 -29.49
C VAL A 3 -14.96 39.01 -28.70
N SER A 4 -15.94 38.13 -28.87
CA SER A 4 -17.15 38.11 -28.06
C SER A 4 -17.00 37.11 -26.91
N ARG A 5 -17.07 37.63 -25.68
CA ARG A 5 -17.23 36.83 -24.46
C ARG A 5 -18.72 36.50 -24.26
N PRO A 6 -19.10 35.28 -23.86
CA PRO A 6 -20.47 34.97 -23.46
C PRO A 6 -20.84 35.59 -22.10
N PRO A 7 -22.15 35.81 -21.84
CA PRO A 7 -22.69 36.65 -20.76
C PRO A 7 -22.57 36.04 -19.34
N ALA A 8 -22.61 36.94 -18.36
CA ALA A 8 -22.48 36.69 -16.93
C ALA A 8 -23.74 36.03 -16.36
N GLY A 9 -23.63 34.75 -16.02
CA GLY A 9 -24.66 33.98 -15.32
C GLY A 9 -24.25 32.52 -15.33
N LEU A 10 -23.70 32.05 -14.20
CA LEU A 10 -23.11 30.72 -13.90
C LEU A 10 -21.65 30.80 -13.43
N ARG A 11 -21.30 31.82 -12.64
CA ARG A 11 -20.08 31.83 -11.82
C ARG A 11 -20.45 31.77 -10.34
N GLU A 12 -21.13 30.71 -9.93
CA GLU A 12 -21.37 30.44 -8.51
C GLU A 12 -21.74 28.96 -8.35
N THR A 13 -20.75 28.07 -8.49
CA THR A 13 -20.60 26.78 -7.76
C THR A 13 -19.27 26.09 -8.10
N LEU A 14 -18.20 26.87 -8.28
CA LEU A 14 -16.82 26.36 -8.26
C LEU A 14 -16.02 27.17 -7.25
N GLN A 15 -16.49 27.20 -6.00
CA GLN A 15 -15.57 27.28 -4.88
C GLN A 15 -15.00 25.87 -4.70
N CYS A 16 -13.97 25.59 -5.49
CA CYS A 16 -12.99 24.57 -5.14
C CYS A 16 -12.57 24.85 -3.70
N ALA A 17 -12.91 23.94 -2.79
CA ALA A 17 -12.36 23.87 -1.45
C ALA A 17 -10.86 23.55 -1.54
N CYS A 18 -10.06 24.51 -1.99
CA CYS A 18 -8.65 24.62 -1.66
C CYS A 18 -8.58 25.33 -0.31
N THR A 19 -9.08 24.68 0.73
CA THR A 19 -8.64 25.00 2.09
C THR A 19 -7.13 24.73 2.10
N PRO A 20 -6.27 25.71 2.39
CA PRO A 20 -4.88 25.39 2.68
C PRO A 20 -4.91 24.43 3.86
N ARG A 21 -4.36 23.23 3.63
CA ARG A 21 -4.12 22.22 4.65
C ARG A 21 -3.52 22.97 5.84
N PRO A 22 -4.14 22.95 7.05
CA PRO A 22 -3.52 23.62 8.18
C PRO A 22 -2.14 22.99 8.32
N ALA A 23 -1.11 23.84 8.24
CA ALA A 23 0.23 23.45 8.60
C ALA A 23 0.10 22.86 10.00
N VAL A 24 0.26 21.54 10.11
CA VAL A 24 0.37 20.90 11.40
C VAL A 24 1.69 21.40 11.95
N PHE A 25 1.58 22.54 12.63
CA PHE A 25 2.57 23.08 13.53
C PHE A 25 2.61 22.08 14.69
N ASN A 26 3.20 20.91 14.43
CA ASN A 26 3.61 20.06 15.52
C ASN A 26 4.85 20.73 16.06
N ARG A 27 4.58 21.67 16.97
CA ARG A 27 5.51 22.14 17.98
C ARG A 27 6.40 20.96 18.32
N GLN A 28 7.70 21.18 18.23
CA GLN A 28 8.62 20.55 19.13
C GLN A 28 8.00 20.66 20.54
N ARG A 29 7.23 19.67 20.96
CA ARG A 29 7.24 19.26 22.34
C ARG A 29 8.59 18.58 22.48
N ALA A 30 9.64 19.39 22.54
CA ALA A 30 10.68 19.12 23.49
C ALA A 30 9.90 18.80 24.77
N PHE A 31 9.90 17.54 25.17
CA PHE A 31 9.75 17.24 26.57
C PHE A 31 10.90 17.98 27.22
N GLU A 32 10.66 19.23 27.62
CA GLU A 32 11.39 19.81 28.72
C GLU A 32 11.11 18.85 29.87
N ILE A 33 12.03 17.91 30.04
CA ILE A 33 12.22 17.22 31.29
C ILE A 33 12.49 18.36 32.27
N ARG A 34 11.44 18.91 32.87
CA ARG A 34 11.61 19.76 34.04
C ARG A 34 12.31 18.84 35.03
N PRO A 35 13.58 19.09 35.39
CA PRO A 35 14.17 18.33 36.47
C PRO A 35 13.22 18.51 37.64
N ARG A 36 12.76 17.41 38.23
CA ARG A 36 12.04 17.49 39.50
C ARG A 36 12.95 18.29 40.43
N ARG A 37 12.57 19.54 40.70
CA ARG A 37 13.25 20.34 41.73
C ARG A 37 12.91 19.63 43.03
N PHE A 38 13.80 18.76 43.47
CA PHE A 38 13.80 18.30 44.84
C PHE A 38 13.95 19.54 45.69
N THR A 39 12.87 19.90 46.39
CA THR A 39 12.91 20.97 47.37
C THR A 39 13.71 20.44 48.54
N THR A 40 14.98 20.83 48.64
CA THR A 40 15.76 20.72 49.88
C THR A 40 15.27 21.80 50.86
N ALA A 41 13.99 21.73 51.23
CA ALA A 41 13.54 22.44 52.43
C ALA A 41 14.11 21.66 53.62
N PRO A 42 14.91 22.29 54.50
CA PRO A 42 15.41 21.61 55.68
C PRO A 42 14.22 21.27 56.59
N ILE A 43 14.10 19.99 56.93
CA ILE A 43 13.14 19.51 57.93
C ILE A 43 13.52 20.17 59.27
N PRO A 44 12.58 20.80 60.00
CA PRO A 44 12.89 21.42 61.27
C PRO A 44 13.33 20.34 62.29
N GLN A 45 14.49 20.57 62.91
CA GLN A 45 15.11 19.64 63.85
C GLN A 45 14.27 19.55 65.12
N ALA A 46 13.78 18.35 65.43
CA ALA A 46 13.26 18.03 66.75
C ALA A 46 14.41 18.03 67.76
N SER A 47 14.29 18.87 68.78
CA SER A 47 15.22 18.93 69.91
C SER A 47 15.05 17.70 70.80
N GLY A 48 16.10 16.87 70.89
CA GLY A 48 16.23 15.92 72.00
C GLY A 48 16.91 14.60 71.62
N GLY A 49 18.04 14.31 72.28
CA GLY A 49 18.59 12.95 72.35
C GLY A 49 19.91 12.77 71.61
N ARG A 50 21.00 12.79 72.37
CA ARG A 50 22.39 12.61 71.93
C ARG A 50 22.70 11.18 71.44
N PHE A 51 22.31 10.81 70.22
CA PHE A 51 22.90 9.66 69.51
C PHE A 51 22.82 9.85 67.98
N ALA A 52 23.46 10.90 67.45
CA ALA A 52 23.64 11.04 66.00
C ALA A 52 25.05 10.53 65.64
N ALA A 53 25.13 9.36 65.00
CA ALA A 53 26.37 8.87 64.43
C ALA A 53 26.90 9.88 63.40
N ALA A 54 28.21 10.09 63.35
CA ALA A 54 28.83 11.03 62.42
C ALA A 54 28.38 10.74 60.98
N PRO A 55 28.00 11.76 60.18
CA PRO A 55 27.56 11.53 58.81
C PRO A 55 28.71 10.91 58.00
N VAL A 56 28.47 9.72 57.45
CA VAL A 56 29.42 9.04 56.57
C VAL A 56 29.64 9.91 55.35
N ARG A 57 30.81 10.54 55.24
CA ARG A 57 31.24 11.24 54.03
C ARG A 57 31.54 10.19 52.96
N PHE A 58 30.57 9.91 52.11
CA PHE A 58 30.85 9.18 50.87
C PHE A 58 31.79 10.04 50.02
N PRO A 59 32.97 9.53 49.60
CA PRO A 59 33.81 10.25 48.67
C PRO A 59 33.00 10.55 47.41
N GLN A 60 33.02 11.79 46.95
CA GLN A 60 32.46 12.15 45.63
C GLN A 60 33.13 11.23 44.61
N GLN A 61 32.38 10.27 44.07
CA GLN A 61 32.85 9.36 43.04
C GLN A 61 33.26 10.21 41.83
N ARG A 62 34.57 10.44 41.70
CA ARG A 62 35.22 11.08 40.54
C ARG A 62 35.75 10.03 39.58
N GLU A 63 35.07 8.91 39.47
CA GLU A 63 35.38 7.92 38.44
C GLU A 63 34.16 7.84 37.52
N ASN A 64 34.17 8.67 36.48
CA ASN A 64 33.41 8.36 35.28
C ASN A 64 34.05 7.11 34.68
N ARG A 65 33.72 5.94 35.23
CA ARG A 65 33.99 4.69 34.56
C ARG A 65 33.07 4.69 33.36
N ASN A 66 33.63 4.95 32.19
CA ASN A 66 32.97 4.58 30.95
C ASN A 66 32.80 3.06 31.03
N PHE A 67 31.61 2.63 31.42
CA PHE A 67 31.19 1.27 31.17
C PHE A 67 31.04 1.19 29.66
N GLN A 68 32.07 0.64 29.01
CA GLN A 68 31.87 0.02 27.71
C GLN A 68 30.72 -0.97 27.95
N GLN A 69 29.58 -0.80 27.26
CA GLN A 69 28.68 -1.94 27.12
C GLN A 69 29.56 -3.04 26.54
N ASP A 70 29.57 -4.21 27.18
CA ASP A 70 30.28 -5.38 26.70
C ASP A 70 29.60 -5.83 25.41
N ASP A 71 29.83 -5.08 24.33
CA ASP A 71 29.50 -5.46 22.97
C ASP A 71 30.33 -6.72 22.71
N ASP A 72 29.69 -7.87 22.88
CA ASP A 72 30.24 -9.16 22.52
C ASP A 72 30.97 -9.04 21.18
N ILE A 73 32.17 -9.63 21.10
CA ILE A 73 33.18 -9.57 20.03
C ILE A 73 32.64 -9.88 18.59
N GLY A 74 31.35 -10.17 18.45
CA GLY A 74 30.66 -10.39 17.19
C GLY A 74 30.52 -9.14 16.32
N ALA A 75 30.63 -9.33 15.01
CA ALA A 75 30.48 -8.28 14.01
C ALA A 75 29.06 -7.64 13.92
N GLN A 76 28.11 -8.05 14.77
CA GLN A 76 26.68 -7.71 14.70
C GLN A 76 26.08 -7.66 16.13
N PRO A 77 26.41 -6.62 16.93
CA PRO A 77 25.98 -6.50 18.32
C PRO A 77 24.45 -6.36 18.45
N ILE A 78 23.83 -5.43 17.71
CA ILE A 78 22.40 -5.12 17.87
C ILE A 78 21.54 -6.33 17.48
N PHE A 79 21.89 -7.01 16.38
CA PHE A 79 21.20 -8.24 16.00
C PHE A 79 21.27 -9.33 17.08
N THR A 80 22.40 -9.41 17.78
CA THR A 80 22.60 -10.45 18.80
C THR A 80 21.74 -10.14 20.02
N ASP A 81 21.65 -8.88 20.44
CA ASP A 81 20.77 -8.42 21.51
C ASP A 81 19.29 -8.65 21.18
N ASP A 82 18.89 -8.31 19.96
CA ASP A 82 17.54 -8.57 19.42
C ASP A 82 17.19 -10.06 19.47
N LEU A 83 18.13 -10.91 19.08
CA LEU A 83 17.92 -12.36 19.09
C LEU A 83 17.82 -12.91 20.53
N LEU A 84 18.69 -12.45 21.43
CA LEU A 84 18.70 -12.87 22.82
C LEU A 84 17.46 -12.39 23.59
N SER A 85 17.05 -11.14 23.39
CA SER A 85 15.84 -10.57 24.01
C SER A 85 14.58 -11.36 23.60
N LEU A 86 14.44 -11.69 22.31
CA LEU A 86 13.33 -12.51 21.82
C LEU A 86 13.40 -13.96 22.33
N GLN A 87 14.59 -14.56 22.41
CA GLN A 87 14.75 -15.89 23.02
C GLN A 87 14.34 -15.89 24.49
N HIS A 88 14.72 -14.86 25.23
CA HIS A 88 14.34 -14.70 26.63
C HIS A 88 12.82 -14.58 26.81
N LEU A 89 12.14 -13.80 25.94
CA LEU A 89 10.68 -13.71 25.96
C LEU A 89 10.01 -15.06 25.67
N VAL A 90 10.51 -15.81 24.69
CA VAL A 90 10.00 -17.15 24.38
C VAL A 90 10.18 -18.10 25.56
N ALA A 91 11.33 -18.05 26.23
CA ALA A 91 11.60 -18.87 27.42
C ALA A 91 10.70 -18.49 28.61
N LYS A 92 10.57 -17.18 28.90
CA LYS A 92 9.73 -16.63 29.97
C LYS A 92 8.26 -17.06 29.82
N TYR A 93 7.77 -17.08 28.58
CA TYR A 93 6.37 -17.33 28.25
C TYR A 93 6.14 -18.71 27.58
N ALA A 94 7.05 -19.67 27.80
CA ALA A 94 6.99 -20.98 27.16
C ALA A 94 5.74 -21.80 27.52
N ASN A 95 5.25 -21.64 28.76
CA ASN A 95 4.14 -22.42 29.32
C ASN A 95 2.76 -21.93 28.89
N LEU A 96 2.66 -20.78 28.21
CA LEU A 96 1.37 -20.26 27.80
C LEU A 96 0.75 -21.11 26.68
N PRO A 97 -0.58 -21.31 26.70
CA PRO A 97 -1.26 -22.08 25.67
C PRO A 97 -1.11 -21.40 24.32
N THR A 98 -0.75 -22.19 23.31
CA THR A 98 -0.61 -21.74 21.93
C THR A 98 -1.82 -22.11 21.10
N VAL A 99 -2.09 -21.26 20.12
CA VAL A 99 -3.17 -21.37 19.15
C VAL A 99 -2.67 -22.16 17.93
N LYS A 100 -3.59 -22.85 17.25
CA LYS A 100 -3.25 -23.59 16.03
C LYS A 100 -2.77 -22.64 14.92
N PRO A 101 -1.86 -23.09 14.04
CA PRO A 101 -1.46 -22.30 12.88
C PRO A 101 -2.68 -21.93 12.01
N GLY A 102 -3.07 -20.65 12.01
CA GLY A 102 -4.20 -20.12 11.24
C GLY A 102 -5.21 -19.31 12.05
N GLU A 103 -5.40 -19.66 13.33
CA GLU A 103 -6.29 -18.93 14.26
C GLU A 103 -5.61 -17.69 14.86
N GLN A 104 -4.27 -17.62 14.78
CA GLN A 104 -3.46 -16.48 15.27
C GLN A 104 -3.72 -15.17 14.51
N PRO A 105 -3.52 -14.00 15.15
CA PRO A 105 -3.63 -12.70 14.49
C PRO A 105 -2.69 -12.59 13.28
N ARG A 106 -3.20 -12.03 12.17
CA ARG A 106 -2.42 -11.81 10.95
C ARG A 106 -1.52 -10.59 11.13
N VAL A 107 -0.21 -10.82 11.24
CA VAL A 107 0.80 -9.77 11.37
C VAL A 107 1.68 -9.70 10.11
N SER A 108 1.98 -8.49 9.65
CA SER A 108 2.96 -8.25 8.58
C SER A 108 4.30 -7.92 9.22
N TRP A 109 5.19 -8.92 9.31
CA TRP A 109 6.54 -8.74 9.85
C TRP A 109 7.39 -7.85 8.94
N ARG A 110 8.31 -7.09 9.54
CA ARG A 110 9.34 -6.34 8.82
C ARG A 110 10.12 -7.24 7.86
N GLY A 111 10.60 -6.65 6.78
CA GLY A 111 11.48 -7.32 5.83
C GLY A 111 12.93 -7.30 6.30
N LEU A 112 13.76 -8.16 5.70
CA LEU A 112 15.20 -8.14 5.96
C LEU A 112 15.84 -6.80 5.60
N ALA A 113 15.43 -6.17 4.50
CA ALA A 113 15.95 -4.87 4.09
C ALA A 113 15.59 -3.79 5.13
N GLU A 114 14.31 -3.69 5.48
CA GLU A 114 13.80 -2.75 6.49
C GLU A 114 14.50 -2.91 7.84
N TYR A 115 14.74 -4.16 8.26
CA TYR A 115 15.47 -4.45 9.50
C TYR A 115 16.94 -4.00 9.44
N ARG A 116 17.63 -4.25 8.32
CA ARG A 116 19.01 -3.77 8.13
C ARG A 116 19.09 -2.24 8.11
N ASP A 117 18.09 -1.58 7.52
CA ASP A 117 18.03 -0.12 7.47
C ASP A 117 17.79 0.49 8.87
N GLN A 118 17.01 -0.19 9.72
CA GLN A 118 16.79 0.21 11.11
C GLN A 118 18.04 0.05 11.98
N VAL A 119 18.70 -1.11 11.87
CA VAL A 119 19.82 -1.49 12.73
C VAL A 119 21.16 -0.92 12.23
N GLY A 120 21.29 -0.70 10.92
CA GLY A 120 22.55 -0.29 10.29
C GLY A 120 23.56 -1.43 10.11
N GLU A 121 23.17 -2.67 10.39
CA GLU A 121 24.06 -3.85 10.31
C GLU A 121 23.77 -4.75 9.10
N SER A 122 24.80 -5.44 8.61
CA SER A 122 24.73 -6.33 7.45
C SER A 122 24.26 -7.76 7.78
N VAL A 123 23.07 -7.93 8.33
CA VAL A 123 22.59 -9.24 8.82
C VAL A 123 22.27 -10.22 7.67
N LYS A 124 22.76 -11.47 7.73
CA LYS A 124 22.44 -12.52 6.73
C LYS A 124 20.98 -12.95 6.83
N ALA A 125 20.37 -13.34 5.71
CA ALA A 125 18.97 -13.77 5.67
C ALA A 125 18.67 -14.96 6.60
N SER A 126 19.59 -15.93 6.69
CA SER A 126 19.47 -17.09 7.58
C SER A 126 19.42 -16.70 9.06
N LYS A 127 20.17 -15.67 9.46
CA LYS A 127 20.17 -15.12 10.81
C LYS A 127 18.82 -14.44 11.10
N TYR A 128 18.35 -13.58 10.22
CA TYR A 128 17.06 -12.90 10.37
C TYR A 128 15.86 -13.85 10.40
N GLN A 129 15.91 -14.95 9.65
CA GLN A 129 14.87 -15.99 9.73
C GLN A 129 14.73 -16.59 11.13
N LYS A 130 15.78 -16.57 11.97
CA LYS A 130 15.68 -17.00 13.37
C LYS A 130 14.79 -16.05 14.17
N ILE A 131 14.98 -14.74 14.02
CA ILE A 131 14.12 -13.70 14.62
C ILE A 131 12.66 -13.90 14.20
N VAL A 132 12.41 -14.05 12.89
CA VAL A 132 11.04 -14.25 12.37
C VAL A 132 10.39 -15.51 12.94
N LYS A 133 11.15 -16.60 13.15
CA LYS A 133 10.64 -17.82 13.79
C LYS A 133 10.27 -17.59 15.26
N LEU A 134 11.08 -16.86 16.01
CA LEU A 134 10.80 -16.51 17.41
C LEU A 134 9.55 -15.62 17.52
N LEU A 135 9.46 -14.59 16.68
CA LEU A 135 8.28 -13.73 16.61
C LEU A 135 7.01 -14.49 16.23
N ALA A 136 7.11 -15.44 15.28
CA ALA A 136 5.99 -16.30 14.93
C ALA A 136 5.56 -17.20 16.10
N ARG A 137 6.51 -17.72 16.90
CA ARG A 137 6.21 -18.51 18.11
C ARG A 137 5.56 -17.66 19.21
N LEU A 138 5.96 -16.40 19.37
CA LEU A 138 5.33 -15.47 20.32
C LEU A 138 3.91 -15.10 19.88
N ASN A 139 3.70 -14.87 18.58
CA ASN A 139 2.37 -14.55 18.02
C ASN A 139 1.37 -15.73 18.07
N GLN A 140 1.83 -16.95 18.36
CA GLN A 140 0.97 -18.12 18.58
C GLN A 140 0.32 -18.14 19.96
N ILE A 141 0.76 -17.31 20.92
CA ILE A 141 0.14 -17.24 22.25
C ILE A 141 -1.32 -16.80 22.09
N HIS A 142 -2.23 -17.40 22.86
CA HIS A 142 -3.66 -17.06 22.79
C HIS A 142 -3.89 -15.55 23.00
N PRO A 143 -4.66 -14.84 22.14
CA PRO A 143 -4.78 -13.37 22.15
C PRO A 143 -5.20 -12.76 23.49
N SER A 144 -6.04 -13.46 24.27
CA SER A 144 -6.49 -13.00 25.58
C SER A 144 -5.41 -13.05 26.67
N LEU A 145 -4.32 -13.79 26.43
CA LEU A 145 -3.26 -14.05 27.42
C LEU A 145 -1.91 -13.45 27.00
N VAL A 146 -1.89 -12.61 25.96
CA VAL A 146 -0.65 -11.98 25.49
C VAL A 146 -0.19 -10.93 26.52
N PRO A 147 1.02 -11.06 27.08
CA PRO A 147 1.56 -10.07 28.02
C PRO A 147 2.03 -8.81 27.28
N ALA A 148 2.07 -7.68 28.00
CA ALA A 148 2.47 -6.38 27.45
C ALA A 148 3.88 -6.41 26.82
N ASP A 149 4.87 -7.03 27.49
CA ASP A 149 6.25 -7.15 26.99
C ASP A 149 6.31 -7.79 25.59
N VAL A 150 5.52 -8.85 25.39
CA VAL A 150 5.47 -9.57 24.11
C VAL A 150 4.78 -8.72 23.06
N GLN A 151 3.74 -7.96 23.44
CA GLN A 151 3.06 -7.06 22.53
C GLN A 151 3.95 -5.91 22.07
N GLU A 152 4.76 -5.35 22.97
CA GLU A 152 5.77 -4.33 22.65
C GLU A 152 6.82 -4.87 21.68
N ALA A 153 7.39 -6.05 21.97
CA ALA A 153 8.33 -6.71 21.07
C ALA A 153 7.70 -7.01 19.70
N ILE A 154 6.46 -7.50 19.64
CA ILE A 154 5.77 -7.75 18.37
C ILE A 154 5.58 -6.45 17.58
N ASN A 155 5.23 -5.35 18.24
CA ASN A 155 4.98 -4.06 17.60
C ASN A 155 6.25 -3.46 17.02
N GLU A 156 7.41 -3.64 17.65
CA GLU A 156 8.70 -3.18 17.13
C GLU A 156 9.05 -3.81 15.78
N TYR A 157 8.79 -5.11 15.63
CA TYR A 157 9.06 -5.86 14.39
C TYR A 157 7.90 -5.86 13.39
N ARG A 158 6.84 -5.13 13.68
CA ARG A 158 5.71 -4.97 12.78
C ARG A 158 6.02 -3.97 11.67
N ARG A 159 5.54 -4.22 10.46
CA ARG A 159 5.53 -3.22 9.39
C ARG A 159 4.45 -2.18 9.66
N ASP A 160 4.78 -0.92 9.39
CA ASP A 160 3.82 0.18 9.43
C ASP A 160 2.71 0.01 8.38
N ILE A 161 3.06 -0.63 7.24
CA ILE A 161 2.13 -0.88 6.14
C ILE A 161 1.59 -2.31 6.23
N ASP A 162 0.32 -2.44 6.61
CA ASP A 162 -0.40 -3.71 6.54
C ASP A 162 -0.72 -4.06 5.07
N VAL A 163 0.03 -4.99 4.49
CA VAL A 163 -0.15 -5.44 3.09
C VAL A 163 -1.58 -5.96 2.84
N PHE A 164 -2.17 -6.62 3.83
CA PHE A 164 -3.51 -7.21 3.75
C PHE A 164 -4.65 -6.19 3.71
N LYS A 165 -4.42 -4.94 4.17
CA LYS A 165 -5.43 -3.88 4.13
C LYS A 165 -5.50 -3.18 2.78
N ASN A 166 -4.58 -3.47 1.85
CA ASN A 166 -4.59 -2.90 0.51
C ASN A 166 -5.67 -3.58 -0.38
N VAL A 167 -6.93 -3.39 -0.02
CA VAL A 167 -8.08 -3.85 -0.80
C VAL A 167 -8.47 -2.73 -1.77
N ARG A 168 -8.59 -3.07 -3.05
CA ARG A 168 -9.09 -2.11 -4.05
C ARG A 168 -10.56 -1.82 -3.76
N ARG A 169 -10.92 -0.53 -3.68
CA ARG A 169 -12.32 -0.11 -3.54
C ARG A 169 -13.15 -0.67 -4.71
N PRO A 170 -14.29 -1.35 -4.46
CA PRO A 170 -15.17 -1.78 -5.52
C PRO A 170 -15.67 -0.57 -6.31
N ALA A 171 -15.91 -0.73 -7.61
CA ALA A 171 -16.47 0.33 -8.42
C ALA A 171 -17.92 0.57 -7.97
N PRO A 172 -18.31 1.81 -7.62
CA PRO A 172 -19.68 2.10 -7.22
C PRO A 172 -20.62 2.02 -8.41
N VAL A 173 -21.88 1.68 -8.14
CA VAL A 173 -23.01 1.89 -9.07
C VAL A 173 -23.53 3.30 -8.82
N ASP A 174 -23.72 4.07 -9.89
CA ASP A 174 -24.29 5.42 -9.80
C ASP A 174 -25.76 5.37 -9.38
N GLY A 175 -26.32 6.47 -8.86
CA GLY A 175 -27.75 6.55 -8.49
C GLY A 175 -28.75 6.30 -9.64
N MET A 176 -28.29 6.39 -10.90
CA MET A 176 -29.06 6.05 -12.10
C MET A 176 -28.88 4.57 -12.54
N GLY A 177 -28.28 3.71 -11.71
CA GLY A 177 -28.06 2.30 -12.05
C GLY A 177 -26.97 2.08 -13.12
N ARG A 178 -26.06 3.04 -13.29
CA ARG A 178 -25.01 2.99 -14.32
C ARG A 178 -23.67 2.66 -13.68
N THR A 179 -22.85 1.86 -14.33
CA THR A 179 -21.48 1.59 -13.88
C THR A 179 -20.46 2.13 -14.88
N LEU A 180 -19.37 2.68 -14.35
CA LEU A 180 -18.29 3.23 -15.16
C LEU A 180 -17.11 2.25 -15.22
N GLY A 181 -16.75 1.87 -16.44
CA GLY A 181 -15.54 1.13 -16.76
C GLY A 181 -14.52 2.00 -17.50
N ALA A 182 -13.23 1.76 -17.26
CA ALA A 182 -12.14 2.44 -17.96
C ALA A 182 -11.11 1.45 -18.51
N GLY A 183 -10.80 1.58 -19.80
CA GLY A 183 -9.86 0.73 -20.52
C GLY A 183 -8.81 1.54 -21.28
N ARG A 184 -7.63 0.93 -21.49
CA ARG A 184 -6.54 1.53 -22.24
C ARG A 184 -5.80 0.48 -23.04
N ARG A 185 -5.49 0.78 -24.29
CA ARG A 185 -4.71 -0.09 -25.18
C ARG A 185 -3.84 0.73 -26.11
N LYS A 186 -2.53 0.47 -26.10
CA LYS A 186 -1.53 1.29 -26.82
C LYS A 186 -1.74 2.77 -26.47
N SER A 187 -2.14 3.59 -27.45
CA SER A 187 -2.45 5.02 -27.27
C SER A 187 -3.95 5.30 -27.13
N ALA A 188 -4.82 4.30 -27.29
CA ALA A 188 -6.26 4.44 -27.16
C ALA A 188 -6.67 4.39 -25.69
N THR A 189 -7.61 5.27 -25.34
CA THR A 189 -8.27 5.32 -24.04
C THR A 189 -9.77 5.20 -24.26
N ALA A 190 -10.44 4.45 -23.39
CA ALA A 190 -11.87 4.23 -23.48
C ALA A 190 -12.52 4.33 -22.11
N ARG A 191 -13.71 4.92 -22.09
CA ARG A 191 -14.64 4.93 -20.95
C ARG A 191 -15.94 4.31 -21.44
N ALA A 192 -16.52 3.41 -20.66
CA ALA A 192 -17.78 2.78 -20.99
C ALA A 192 -18.72 2.91 -19.79
N TRP A 193 -19.93 3.38 -20.06
CA TRP A 193 -21.04 3.32 -19.12
C TRP A 193 -21.90 2.13 -19.48
N LEU A 194 -22.21 1.31 -18.48
CA LEU A 194 -23.02 0.12 -18.64
C LEU A 194 -24.30 0.29 -17.82
N VAL A 195 -25.45 0.05 -18.45
CA VAL A 195 -26.78 0.17 -17.86
C VAL A 195 -27.58 -1.07 -18.25
N GLU A 196 -28.46 -1.55 -17.40
CA GLU A 196 -29.40 -2.62 -17.76
C GLU A 196 -30.34 -2.14 -18.87
N GLY A 197 -30.57 -2.97 -19.90
CA GLY A 197 -31.34 -2.58 -21.08
C GLY A 197 -31.39 -3.67 -22.15
N ASN A 198 -31.61 -3.28 -23.41
CA ASN A 198 -31.94 -4.17 -24.53
C ASN A 198 -30.74 -4.62 -25.38
N GLY A 199 -29.50 -4.30 -24.98
CA GLY A 199 -28.29 -4.68 -25.72
C GLY A 199 -27.79 -3.64 -26.74
N GLU A 200 -28.26 -2.40 -26.66
CA GLU A 200 -27.83 -1.33 -27.56
C GLU A 200 -26.39 -0.87 -27.25
N VAL A 201 -25.53 -0.86 -28.26
CA VAL A 201 -24.13 -0.45 -28.14
C VAL A 201 -23.87 0.80 -28.99
N LEU A 202 -23.59 1.91 -28.31
CA LEU A 202 -23.26 3.19 -28.90
C LEU A 202 -21.80 3.56 -28.58
N VAL A 203 -21.03 3.92 -29.61
CA VAL A 203 -19.63 4.33 -29.48
C VAL A 203 -19.45 5.73 -30.08
N ASN A 204 -19.05 6.69 -29.24
CA ASN A 204 -18.93 8.10 -29.61
C ASN A 204 -20.20 8.68 -30.28
N GLY A 205 -21.37 8.23 -29.83
CA GLY A 205 -22.67 8.66 -30.37
C GLY A 205 -23.06 7.99 -31.71
N LYS A 206 -22.29 7.01 -32.19
CA LYS A 206 -22.58 6.23 -33.40
C LYS A 206 -22.91 4.79 -33.06
N THR A 207 -23.60 4.09 -33.96
CA THR A 207 -23.84 2.65 -33.82
C THR A 207 -22.54 1.86 -33.98
N LEU A 208 -22.49 0.64 -33.44
CA LEU A 208 -21.30 -0.20 -33.53
C LEU A 208 -20.85 -0.49 -34.99
N VAL A 209 -21.82 -0.59 -35.91
CA VAL A 209 -21.59 -0.86 -37.33
C VAL A 209 -20.92 0.32 -38.01
N GLU A 210 -21.36 1.54 -37.70
CA GLU A 210 -20.79 2.78 -38.22
C GLU A 210 -19.44 3.13 -37.58
N ALA A 211 -19.29 2.85 -36.28
CA ALA A 211 -18.07 3.16 -35.55
C ALA A 211 -16.88 2.29 -35.97
N PHE A 212 -17.12 1.01 -36.24
CA PHE A 212 -16.09 0.06 -36.66
C PHE A 212 -16.47 -0.59 -37.98
N GLY A 213 -15.72 -0.33 -39.05
CA GLY A 213 -15.96 -0.98 -40.34
C GLY A 213 -15.62 -2.47 -40.34
N ARG A 214 -14.66 -2.90 -39.52
CA ARG A 214 -14.18 -4.29 -39.47
C ARG A 214 -15.01 -5.11 -38.48
N VAL A 215 -15.53 -6.27 -38.93
CA VAL A 215 -16.33 -7.18 -38.10
C VAL A 215 -15.57 -7.66 -36.85
N HIS A 216 -14.29 -7.98 -36.99
CA HIS A 216 -13.45 -8.41 -35.87
C HIS A 216 -13.36 -7.37 -34.73
N ASP A 217 -13.34 -6.08 -35.08
CA ASP A 217 -13.29 -4.99 -34.09
C ASP A 217 -14.63 -4.90 -33.34
N ARG A 218 -15.77 -5.12 -34.05
CA ARG A 218 -17.11 -5.18 -33.45
C ARG A 218 -17.25 -6.34 -32.47
N GLU A 219 -16.80 -7.53 -32.86
CA GLU A 219 -16.79 -8.71 -32.02
C GLU A 219 -15.95 -8.50 -30.75
N SER A 220 -14.81 -7.82 -30.88
CA SER A 220 -13.94 -7.49 -29.75
C SER A 220 -14.64 -6.60 -28.73
N VAL A 221 -15.40 -5.60 -29.17
CA VAL A 221 -16.16 -4.71 -28.27
C VAL A 221 -17.22 -5.50 -27.50
N ILE A 222 -17.97 -6.36 -28.18
CA ILE A 222 -19.05 -7.15 -27.57
C ILE A 222 -18.50 -8.35 -26.77
N TRP A 223 -17.24 -8.74 -26.95
CA TRP A 223 -16.65 -9.96 -26.38
C TRP A 223 -16.89 -10.14 -24.87
N ALA A 224 -16.83 -9.06 -24.09
CA ALA A 224 -17.11 -9.11 -22.65
C ALA A 224 -18.54 -9.57 -22.31
N LEU A 225 -19.52 -9.08 -23.08
CA LEU A 225 -20.94 -9.44 -22.96
C LEU A 225 -21.20 -10.82 -23.56
N LYS A 226 -20.56 -11.13 -24.70
CA LYS A 226 -20.68 -12.44 -25.37
C LYS A 226 -20.14 -13.56 -24.49
N ALA A 227 -18.96 -13.40 -23.89
CA ALA A 227 -18.34 -14.40 -23.03
C ALA A 227 -19.13 -14.70 -21.75
N THR A 228 -20.04 -13.79 -21.37
CA THR A 228 -20.89 -13.93 -20.18
C THR A 228 -22.36 -14.15 -20.54
N ASN A 229 -22.71 -14.34 -21.82
CA ASN A 229 -24.07 -14.49 -22.34
C ASN A 229 -25.02 -13.38 -21.86
N ARG A 230 -24.57 -12.13 -21.95
CA ARG A 230 -25.24 -10.92 -21.43
C ARG A 230 -25.38 -9.82 -22.48
N ILE A 231 -25.38 -10.19 -23.76
CA ILE A 231 -25.47 -9.22 -24.87
C ILE A 231 -26.81 -8.47 -24.79
N ASP A 232 -27.91 -9.19 -24.59
CA ASP A 232 -29.26 -8.62 -24.66
C ASP A 232 -29.73 -7.97 -23.34
N LYS A 233 -28.85 -7.91 -22.33
CA LYS A 233 -29.20 -7.43 -20.97
C LYS A 233 -28.66 -6.05 -20.64
N TYR A 234 -27.65 -5.59 -21.37
CA TYR A 234 -26.96 -4.36 -21.02
C TYR A 234 -26.79 -3.45 -22.22
N ASN A 235 -27.20 -2.20 -22.05
CA ASN A 235 -26.88 -1.11 -22.96
C ASN A 235 -25.49 -0.56 -22.62
N VAL A 236 -24.70 -0.32 -23.67
CA VAL A 236 -23.33 0.18 -23.57
C VAL A 236 -23.26 1.54 -24.23
N TRP A 237 -22.81 2.53 -23.47
CA TRP A 237 -22.38 3.81 -24.02
C TRP A 237 -20.87 3.96 -23.86
N GLY A 238 -20.14 3.88 -24.96
CA GLY A 238 -18.68 3.94 -25.01
C GLY A 238 -18.18 5.26 -25.56
N LEU A 239 -17.21 5.87 -24.89
CA LEU A 239 -16.40 6.95 -25.43
C LEU A 239 -14.96 6.45 -25.62
N SER A 240 -14.47 6.49 -26.85
CA SER A 240 -13.10 6.13 -27.21
C SER A 240 -12.36 7.34 -27.79
N GLN A 241 -11.10 7.53 -27.37
CA GLN A 241 -10.26 8.62 -27.83
C GLN A 241 -8.82 8.14 -28.04
N GLY A 242 -8.18 8.66 -29.09
CA GLY A 242 -6.79 8.36 -29.46
C GLY A 242 -6.59 6.95 -30.06
N GLY A 243 -5.36 6.67 -30.50
CA GLY A 243 -5.01 5.38 -31.12
C GLY A 243 -5.68 5.15 -32.48
N GLY A 244 -5.72 3.89 -32.90
CA GLY A 244 -6.43 3.43 -34.11
C GLY A 244 -7.62 2.54 -33.77
N THR A 245 -8.38 2.10 -34.78
CA THR A 245 -9.66 1.36 -34.62
C THR A 245 -9.53 0.12 -33.73
N THR A 246 -8.56 -0.75 -34.03
CA THR A 246 -8.30 -1.99 -33.27
C THR A 246 -7.95 -1.72 -31.81
N GLY A 247 -7.11 -0.70 -31.57
CA GLY A 247 -6.75 -0.28 -30.22
C GLY A 247 -7.92 0.30 -29.44
N GLN A 248 -8.82 1.04 -30.10
CA GLN A 248 -10.04 1.56 -29.48
C GLN A 248 -11.02 0.44 -29.14
N ALA A 249 -11.20 -0.53 -30.04
CA ALA A 249 -12.05 -1.69 -29.80
C ALA A 249 -11.60 -2.49 -28.56
N GLU A 250 -10.32 -2.88 -28.51
CA GLU A 250 -9.75 -3.61 -27.35
C GLU A 250 -9.78 -2.78 -26.06
N ALA A 251 -9.62 -1.45 -26.15
CA ALA A 251 -9.76 -0.58 -24.98
C ALA A 251 -11.20 -0.56 -24.45
N LEU A 252 -12.20 -0.55 -25.34
CA LEU A 252 -13.61 -0.65 -24.98
C LEU A 252 -13.93 -2.01 -24.35
N THR A 253 -13.37 -3.11 -24.87
CA THR A 253 -13.52 -4.46 -24.29
C THR A 253 -13.13 -4.48 -22.80
N LEU A 254 -11.97 -3.92 -22.46
CA LEU A 254 -11.52 -3.83 -21.07
C LEU A 254 -12.40 -2.89 -20.23
N ALA A 255 -12.91 -1.81 -20.82
CA ALA A 255 -13.82 -0.90 -20.13
C ALA A 255 -15.15 -1.60 -19.79
N ILE A 256 -15.79 -2.24 -20.77
CA ILE A 256 -17.05 -2.96 -20.60
C ILE A 256 -16.90 -4.09 -19.58
N GLY A 257 -15.82 -4.88 -19.66
CA GLY A 257 -15.58 -5.95 -18.69
C GLY A 257 -15.41 -5.46 -17.24
N LYS A 258 -14.84 -4.27 -17.03
CA LYS A 258 -14.76 -3.65 -15.70
C LYS A 258 -16.10 -3.11 -15.21
N ALA A 259 -16.88 -2.51 -16.10
CA ALA A 259 -18.23 -2.05 -15.77
C ALA A 259 -19.13 -3.24 -15.40
N LEU A 260 -19.05 -4.33 -16.17
CA LEU A 260 -19.81 -5.56 -15.89
C LEU A 260 -19.43 -6.20 -14.55
N MET A 261 -18.15 -6.18 -14.19
CA MET A 261 -17.68 -6.64 -12.88
C MET A 261 -18.21 -5.78 -11.71
N ALA A 262 -18.56 -4.51 -11.97
CA ALA A 262 -19.15 -3.64 -10.95
C ALA A 262 -20.63 -3.96 -10.71
N HIS A 263 -21.38 -4.31 -11.76
CA HIS A 263 -22.76 -4.80 -11.64
C HIS A 263 -22.83 -6.19 -11.02
N GLU A 264 -22.04 -7.13 -11.56
CA GLU A 264 -22.06 -8.53 -11.14
C GLU A 264 -20.64 -9.02 -10.78
N PRO A 265 -20.20 -8.85 -9.51
CA PRO A 265 -18.84 -9.23 -9.10
C PRO A 265 -18.58 -10.75 -9.21
N ALA A 266 -19.64 -11.56 -9.20
CA ALA A 266 -19.57 -13.02 -9.35
C ALA A 266 -19.03 -13.46 -10.72
N LEU A 267 -19.14 -12.62 -11.77
CA LEU A 267 -18.68 -12.95 -13.13
C LEU A 267 -17.17 -12.81 -13.32
N LYS A 268 -16.45 -12.29 -12.33
CA LYS A 268 -15.01 -12.06 -12.39
C LYS A 268 -14.19 -13.29 -12.84
N PRO A 269 -14.46 -14.53 -12.38
CA PRO A 269 -13.72 -15.71 -12.84
C PRO A 269 -13.95 -15.99 -14.33
N ALA A 270 -15.19 -15.86 -14.82
CA ALA A 270 -15.53 -16.05 -16.22
C ALA A 270 -14.85 -14.99 -17.11
N LEU A 271 -14.94 -13.72 -16.73
CA LEU A 271 -14.29 -12.61 -17.44
C LEU A 271 -12.75 -12.71 -17.43
N ARG A 272 -12.16 -13.27 -16.37
CA ARG A 272 -10.72 -13.57 -16.33
C ARG A 272 -10.33 -14.67 -17.31
N ARG A 273 -11.10 -15.77 -17.35
CA ARG A 273 -10.86 -16.88 -18.30
C ARG A 273 -11.00 -16.41 -19.75
N ALA A 274 -11.96 -15.52 -20.02
CA ALA A 274 -12.17 -14.91 -21.33
C ALA A 274 -11.09 -13.88 -21.73
N GLY A 275 -10.12 -13.56 -20.85
CA GLY A 275 -9.02 -12.64 -21.13
C GLY A 275 -9.38 -11.15 -21.13
N VAL A 276 -10.60 -10.78 -20.74
CA VAL A 276 -11.13 -9.41 -20.86
C VAL A 276 -10.57 -8.46 -19.80
N LEU A 277 -10.31 -8.95 -18.58
CA LEU A 277 -9.93 -8.12 -17.43
C LEU A 277 -8.44 -7.75 -17.39
N THR A 278 -7.62 -8.40 -18.22
CA THR A 278 -6.17 -8.16 -18.28
C THR A 278 -5.87 -7.00 -19.20
N ARG A 279 -5.22 -5.95 -18.68
CA ARG A 279 -4.72 -4.86 -19.52
C ARG A 279 -3.53 -5.34 -20.34
N ASP A 280 -3.60 -5.27 -21.66
CA ASP A 280 -2.44 -5.54 -22.53
C ASP A 280 -1.38 -4.41 -22.38
N PRO A 281 -0.17 -4.72 -21.86
CA PRO A 281 0.89 -3.73 -21.64
C PRO A 281 1.69 -3.38 -22.91
N LYS A 282 1.51 -4.10 -24.03
CA LYS A 282 2.27 -3.88 -25.26
C LYS A 282 2.12 -2.44 -25.73
N ARG A 283 3.24 -1.78 -25.97
CA ARG A 283 3.33 -0.40 -26.47
C ARG A 283 4.31 -0.37 -27.64
N VAL A 284 4.15 0.60 -28.54
CA VAL A 284 5.13 0.85 -29.60
C VAL A 284 6.46 1.25 -28.95
N GLU A 285 7.50 0.50 -29.25
CA GLU A 285 8.85 0.81 -28.80
C GLU A 285 9.37 2.07 -29.51
N ARG A 286 10.14 2.90 -28.80
CA ARG A 286 10.79 4.07 -29.39
C ARG A 286 11.89 3.67 -30.39
N LYS A 287 12.17 4.54 -31.35
CA LYS A 287 13.37 4.43 -32.20
C LYS A 287 14.64 4.57 -31.34
N LYS A 288 15.65 3.74 -31.62
CA LYS A 288 16.99 3.81 -30.99
C LYS A 288 17.97 4.46 -31.97
N PRO A 289 18.94 5.26 -31.51
CA PRO A 289 19.96 5.82 -32.39
C PRO A 289 20.76 4.71 -33.08
N GLY A 290 21.20 4.94 -34.32
CA GLY A 290 21.88 3.94 -35.15
C GLY A 290 20.97 2.82 -35.70
N LYS A 291 19.66 2.85 -35.45
CA LYS A 291 18.67 1.91 -36.00
C LYS A 291 17.65 2.64 -36.88
N GLU A 292 17.20 1.99 -37.94
CA GLU A 292 16.17 2.54 -38.83
C GLU A 292 14.80 2.59 -38.14
N LYS A 293 14.45 1.53 -37.39
CA LYS A 293 13.22 1.43 -36.56
C LYS A 293 13.61 1.05 -35.12
N ALA A 294 12.64 0.61 -34.31
CA ALA A 294 12.92 0.19 -32.93
C ALA A 294 13.99 -0.91 -32.83
N ARG A 295 13.97 -1.87 -33.77
CA ARG A 295 14.91 -3.02 -33.81
C ARG A 295 15.66 -3.18 -35.14
N LYS A 296 15.04 -2.78 -36.26
CA LYS A 296 15.63 -2.88 -37.61
C LYS A 296 16.94 -2.08 -37.67
N MET A 297 18.05 -2.77 -37.86
CA MET A 297 19.36 -2.17 -38.10
C MET A 297 19.52 -1.93 -39.61
N PRO A 298 20.30 -0.92 -40.01
CA PRO A 298 20.72 -0.79 -41.41
C PRO A 298 21.49 -2.05 -41.85
N ALA A 299 21.61 -2.25 -43.17
CA ALA A 299 22.38 -3.37 -43.71
C ALA A 299 23.83 -3.33 -43.20
N TRP A 300 24.32 -4.46 -42.67
CA TRP A 300 25.70 -4.61 -42.21
C TRP A 300 26.56 -5.17 -43.34
N VAL A 301 27.65 -4.48 -43.67
CA VAL A 301 28.61 -4.90 -44.70
C VAL A 301 29.83 -5.49 -44.00
N LYS A 302 30.02 -6.81 -44.11
CA LYS A 302 31.26 -7.50 -43.70
C LYS A 302 32.30 -7.31 -44.80
N ARG A 303 33.50 -6.84 -44.46
CA ARG A 303 34.65 -6.79 -45.35
C ARG A 303 35.64 -7.89 -44.98
#